data_AF-A0A9X4BVG8-F1
#
_entry.id   AF-A0A9X4BVG8-F1
#
_cell.length_a   1.000
_cell.length_b   1.000
_cell.length_c   1.000
_cell.angle_alpha   90.00
_cell.angle_beta   90.00
_cell.angle_gamma   90.00
#
_symmetry.space_group_name_H-M   'P 1'
#
loop_
_entity.id
_entity.type
_entity.pdbx_description
1 polymer ?
#
loop_
_entity_poly.entity_id
_entity_poly.type
_entity_poly.pdbx_seq_one_letter_code
_entity_poly.pdbx_strand_id
1 'polypeptide(L)'
;MKTLLGSALVAMVLLAGCARDVGEQYVGKWVNVKSQKNVLSIEHNGESFIIRDTTPELLGSGVKTKNHPAILNNGVLQVSSADGTVNYAIDQATGHLSTGDSEYTRVK
;
A
#
# COMPACT_ATOMS: atom_id res chain seq x y z
N MET A 1 -0.70 29.63 51.48
CA MET A 1 -0.27 28.50 50.63
C MET A 1 -1.43 27.52 50.48
N LYS A 2 -1.96 27.38 49.26
CA LYS A 2 -2.57 26.17 48.66
C LYS A 2 -3.36 26.59 47.42
N THR A 3 -2.64 26.78 46.32
CA THR A 3 -3.19 26.88 44.97
C THR A 3 -3.59 25.48 44.52
N LEU A 4 -4.89 25.22 44.46
CA LEU A 4 -5.48 24.05 43.82
C LEU A 4 -5.74 24.39 42.34
N LEU A 5 -4.73 24.25 41.49
CA LEU A 5 -4.89 24.31 40.03
C LEU A 5 -3.88 23.35 39.40
N GLY A 6 -4.17 22.06 39.50
CA GLY A 6 -3.34 21.00 38.93
C GLY A 6 -4.21 19.86 38.44
N SER A 7 -4.77 20.01 37.24
CA SER A 7 -5.18 18.92 36.33
C SER A 7 -5.84 19.53 35.10
N ALA A 8 -5.04 20.03 34.17
CA ALA A 8 -5.51 20.34 32.84
C ALA A 8 -4.79 19.42 31.84
N LEU A 9 -5.59 18.53 31.26
CA LEU A 9 -5.40 17.89 29.95
C LEU A 9 -4.13 17.06 29.73
N VAL A 10 -4.14 15.82 30.22
CA VAL A 10 -3.45 14.70 29.55
C VAL A 10 -4.49 13.95 28.72
N ALA A 11 -4.82 14.44 27.52
CA ALA A 11 -5.77 13.76 26.63
C ALA A 11 -5.56 14.03 25.13
N MET A 12 -4.33 14.31 24.67
CA MET A 12 -4.06 14.58 23.24
C MET A 12 -3.30 13.47 22.50
N VAL A 13 -3.03 12.31 23.10
CA VAL A 13 -2.10 11.32 22.50
C VAL A 13 -2.80 10.23 21.65
N LEU A 14 -4.13 10.21 21.52
CA LEU A 14 -4.85 9.08 20.91
C LEU A 14 -5.12 9.18 19.39
N LEU A 15 -4.78 10.29 18.72
CA LEU A 15 -5.13 10.47 17.30
C LEU A 15 -4.10 9.91 16.31
N ALA A 16 -2.89 9.54 16.76
CA ALA A 16 -1.84 9.00 15.88
C ALA A 16 -1.93 7.48 15.63
N GLY A 17 -2.90 6.78 16.26
CA GLY A 17 -3.03 5.33 16.21
C GLY A 17 -3.96 4.80 15.11
N CYS A 18 -5.05 5.51 14.82
CA CYS A 18 -6.10 4.99 13.91
C CYS A 18 -5.78 5.14 12.41
N ALA A 19 -4.81 5.98 12.05
CA ALA A 19 -4.42 6.19 10.66
C ALA A 19 -3.53 5.07 10.10
N ARG A 20 -2.84 4.32 10.98
CA ARG A 20 -1.93 3.26 10.54
C ARG A 20 -2.66 2.02 10.04
N ASP A 21 -3.87 1.72 10.49
CA ASP A 21 -4.55 0.47 10.10
C ASP A 21 -5.22 0.55 8.71
N VAL A 22 -5.45 1.76 8.19
CA VAL A 22 -6.18 1.96 6.94
C VAL A 22 -5.31 1.57 5.75
N GLY A 23 -5.73 0.54 5.01
CA GLY A 23 -5.02 0.05 3.82
C GLY A 23 -3.83 -0.87 4.10
N GLU A 24 -3.59 -1.28 5.35
CA GLU A 24 -2.53 -2.24 5.72
C GLU A 24 -2.61 -3.57 4.96
N GLN A 25 -3.83 -3.98 4.62
CA GLN A 25 -4.08 -5.16 3.77
C GLN A 25 -3.40 -5.10 2.40
N TYR A 26 -2.98 -3.91 1.93
CA TYR A 26 -2.22 -3.72 0.70
C TYR A 26 -0.72 -3.62 0.94
N VAL A 27 -0.28 -3.07 2.08
CA VAL A 27 1.12 -2.84 2.40
C VAL A 27 1.90 -4.14 2.43
N GLY A 28 3.06 -4.18 1.79
CA GLY A 28 3.94 -5.32 1.74
C GLY A 28 4.42 -5.65 0.32
N LYS A 29 5.11 -6.78 0.22
CA LYS A 29 5.67 -7.28 -1.03
C LYS A 29 4.74 -8.33 -1.64
N TRP A 30 4.51 -8.22 -2.94
CA TRP A 30 3.62 -9.08 -3.70
C TRP A 30 4.34 -9.60 -4.94
N VAL A 31 4.10 -10.86 -5.31
CA VAL A 31 4.73 -11.52 -6.46
C VAL A 31 3.64 -12.01 -7.39
N ASN A 32 3.76 -11.71 -8.68
CA ASN A 32 2.75 -12.09 -9.66
C ASN A 32 2.66 -13.62 -9.76
N VAL A 33 1.43 -14.14 -9.75
CA VAL A 33 1.15 -15.58 -9.76
C VAL A 33 1.68 -16.25 -11.04
N LYS A 34 1.59 -15.57 -12.18
CA LYS A 34 2.02 -16.09 -13.49
C LYS A 34 3.49 -15.82 -13.79
N SER A 35 4.07 -14.75 -13.23
CA SER A 35 5.47 -14.36 -13.44
C SER A 35 6.13 -13.99 -12.13
N GLN A 36 6.79 -14.95 -11.47
CA GLN A 36 7.40 -14.72 -10.16
C GLN A 36 8.53 -13.69 -10.15
N LYS A 37 9.01 -13.27 -11.33
CA LYS A 37 10.00 -12.20 -11.47
C LYS A 37 9.36 -10.79 -11.44
N ASN A 38 8.04 -10.70 -11.57
CA ASN A 38 7.31 -9.44 -11.47
C ASN A 38 6.87 -9.27 -10.02
N VAL A 39 7.36 -8.20 -9.39
CA VAL A 39 7.23 -7.97 -7.96
C VAL A 39 6.72 -6.57 -7.71
N LEU A 40 5.71 -6.45 -6.85
CA LEU A 40 5.23 -5.18 -6.35
C LEU A 40 5.69 -4.99 -4.89
N SER A 41 6.16 -3.80 -4.54
CA SER A 41 6.23 -3.35 -3.15
C SER A 41 5.22 -2.23 -2.96
N ILE A 42 4.32 -2.37 -2.00
CA ILE A 42 3.34 -1.34 -1.65
C ILE A 42 3.69 -0.83 -0.25
N GLU A 43 3.88 0.47 -0.12
CA GLU A 43 4.30 1.12 1.11
C GLU A 43 3.46 2.37 1.36
N HIS A 44 3.26 2.69 2.64
CA HIS A 44 2.72 3.99 3.04
C HIS A 44 3.65 5.13 2.61
N ASN A 45 3.06 6.22 2.16
CA ASN A 45 3.73 7.44 1.74
C ASN A 45 2.91 8.66 2.18
N GLY A 46 2.97 8.97 3.49
CA GLY A 46 2.11 9.97 4.12
C GLY A 46 0.66 9.49 4.19
N GLU A 47 -0.26 10.27 3.61
CA GLU A 47 -1.69 9.92 3.50
C GLU A 47 -2.01 9.07 2.24
N SER A 48 -0.99 8.78 1.44
CA SER A 48 -1.06 8.04 0.18
C SER A 48 -0.19 6.79 0.25
N PHE A 49 -0.13 6.05 -0.85
CA PHE A 49 0.74 4.90 -1.01
C PHE A 49 1.71 5.11 -2.17
N ILE A 50 2.85 4.45 -2.11
CA ILE A 50 3.76 4.30 -3.24
C ILE A 50 3.85 2.82 -3.59
N ILE A 51 3.67 2.52 -4.88
CA ILE A 51 3.80 1.17 -5.42
C ILE A 51 5.05 1.14 -6.28
N ARG A 52 5.97 0.23 -5.96
CA ARG A 52 7.18 -0.03 -6.74
C ARG A 52 6.97 -1.31 -7.54
N ASP A 53 6.77 -1.18 -8.84
CA ASP A 53 6.62 -2.29 -9.77
C ASP A 53 7.97 -2.64 -10.40
N THR A 54 8.56 -3.73 -9.94
CA THR A 54 9.82 -4.26 -10.43
C THR A 54 9.57 -5.41 -11.40
N THR A 55 10.01 -5.24 -12.64
CA THR A 55 9.90 -6.24 -13.70
C THR A 55 11.26 -6.47 -14.36
N PRO A 56 11.51 -7.66 -14.95
CA PRO A 56 12.69 -7.89 -15.77
C PRO A 56 12.75 -6.90 -16.95
N GLU A 57 13.96 -6.47 -17.30
CA GLU A 57 14.16 -5.74 -18.55
C GLU A 57 13.93 -6.66 -19.75
N LEU A 58 13.41 -6.07 -20.84
CA LEU A 58 13.14 -6.83 -22.07
C LEU A 58 14.44 -7.16 -22.83
N LEU A 59 15.47 -6.35 -22.62
CA LEU A 59 16.79 -6.48 -23.21
C LEU A 59 17.82 -6.55 -22.08
N GLY A 60 18.52 -7.69 -21.95
CA GLY A 60 19.53 -7.90 -20.92
C GLY A 60 19.03 -8.69 -19.70
N SER A 61 19.86 -8.72 -18.65
CA SER A 61 19.61 -9.46 -17.40
C SER A 61 19.19 -8.55 -16.23
N GLY A 62 18.95 -7.27 -16.49
CA GLY A 62 18.57 -6.28 -15.49
C GLY A 62 17.10 -6.35 -15.07
N VAL A 63 16.76 -5.51 -14.10
CA VAL A 63 15.39 -5.23 -13.68
C VAL A 63 15.12 -3.75 -13.77
N LYS A 64 13.90 -3.38 -14.15
CA LYS A 64 13.41 -2.01 -14.12
C LYS A 64 12.38 -1.88 -13.01
N THR A 65 12.41 -0.76 -12.30
CA THR A 65 11.42 -0.43 -11.27
C THR A 65 10.69 0.85 -11.65
N LYS A 66 9.37 0.80 -11.72
CA LYS A 66 8.49 1.96 -11.88
C LYS A 66 7.79 2.28 -10.56
N ASN A 67 7.67 3.56 -10.24
CA ASN A 67 7.01 4.02 -9.02
C ASN A 67 5.66 4.64 -9.38
N HIS A 68 4.60 4.16 -8.75
CA HIS A 68 3.23 4.61 -8.99
C HIS A 68 2.61 5.15 -7.70
N PRO A 69 2.21 6.43 -7.65
CA PRO A 69 1.45 6.94 -6.53
C PRO A 69 0.06 6.32 -6.53
N ALA A 70 -0.45 6.06 -5.34
CA ALA A 70 -1.77 5.47 -5.16
C ALA A 70 -2.50 6.08 -3.97
N ILE A 71 -3.83 6.09 -4.06
CA ILE A 71 -4.72 6.56 -2.99
C ILE A 71 -5.70 5.46 -2.62
N LEU A 72 -6.02 5.33 -1.34
CA LEU A 72 -7.11 4.45 -0.93
C LEU A 72 -8.42 5.21 -1.06
N ASN A 73 -9.31 4.74 -1.94
CA ASN A 73 -10.60 5.35 -2.19
C ASN A 73 -11.70 4.27 -2.13
N ASN A 74 -12.72 4.48 -1.29
CA ASN A 74 -13.81 3.54 -1.07
C ASN A 74 -13.33 2.10 -0.79
N GLY A 75 -12.23 1.96 -0.04
CA GLY A 75 -11.65 0.67 0.33
C GLY A 75 -10.86 -0.04 -0.78
N VAL A 76 -10.66 0.61 -1.94
CA VAL A 76 -9.89 0.11 -3.07
C VAL A 76 -8.66 0.99 -3.29
N LEU A 77 -7.50 0.38 -3.54
CA LEU A 77 -6.28 1.12 -3.80
C LEU A 77 -6.24 1.54 -5.27
N GLN A 78 -6.40 2.85 -5.54
CA GLN A 78 -6.41 3.42 -6.88
C GLN A 78 -5.02 3.91 -7.25
N VAL A 79 -4.49 3.40 -8.35
CA VAL A 79 -3.11 3.61 -8.79
C VAL A 79 -3.12 4.45 -10.05
N SER A 80 -2.43 5.59 -10.01
CA SER A 80 -2.26 6.43 -11.18
C SER A 80 -1.13 5.90 -12.06
N SER A 81 -1.45 5.53 -13.29
CA SER A 81 -0.48 5.06 -14.29
C SER A 81 -0.52 5.95 -15.54
N ALA A 82 0.40 5.73 -16.47
CA ALA A 82 0.43 6.45 -17.74
C ALA A 82 -0.83 6.20 -18.60
N ASP A 83 -1.44 5.03 -18.44
CA ASP A 83 -2.59 4.56 -19.24
C ASP A 83 -3.94 4.82 -18.53
N GLY A 84 -3.92 5.50 -17.37
CA GLY A 84 -5.09 5.82 -16.57
C GLY A 84 -5.01 5.28 -15.14
N THR A 85 -6.17 5.20 -14.48
CA THR A 85 -6.29 4.71 -13.10
C THR A 85 -6.58 3.21 -13.09
N VAL A 86 -5.76 2.46 -12.36
CA VAL A 86 -5.93 1.02 -12.15
C VAL A 86 -6.36 0.77 -10.70
N ASN A 87 -7.35 -0.10 -10.51
CA ASN A 87 -7.85 -0.46 -9.19
C ASN A 87 -7.19 -1.74 -8.68
N TYR A 88 -6.67 -1.68 -7.47
CA TYR A 88 -6.03 -2.79 -6.78
C TYR A 88 -6.93 -3.21 -5.62
N ALA A 89 -7.36 -4.47 -5.62
CA ALA A 89 -8.26 -5.03 -4.62
C ALA A 89 -7.70 -6.32 -4.03
N ILE A 90 -8.00 -6.59 -2.75
CA ILE A 90 -7.73 -7.89 -2.15
C ILE A 90 -8.92 -8.79 -2.42
N ASP A 91 -8.71 -9.84 -3.20
CA ASP A 91 -9.68 -10.91 -3.33
C ASP A 91 -9.83 -11.62 -1.97
N GLN A 92 -11.02 -11.53 -1.38
CA GLN A 92 -11.32 -12.09 -0.07
C GLN A 92 -11.32 -13.62 -0.06
N ALA A 93 -11.52 -14.27 -1.20
CA ALA A 93 -11.53 -15.73 -1.28
C ALA A 93 -10.11 -16.32 -1.22
N THR A 94 -9.14 -15.62 -1.81
CA THR A 94 -7.77 -16.12 -1.99
C THR A 94 -6.73 -15.35 -1.17
N GLY A 95 -7.07 -14.15 -0.69
CA GLY A 95 -6.13 -13.19 -0.10
C GLY A 95 -5.14 -12.61 -1.11
N HIS A 96 -5.37 -12.80 -2.41
CA HIS A 96 -4.49 -12.30 -3.46
C HIS A 96 -4.80 -10.83 -3.76
N LEU A 97 -3.77 -10.10 -4.16
CA LEU A 97 -3.93 -8.76 -4.73
C LEU A 97 -4.28 -8.90 -6.21
N SER A 98 -5.40 -8.34 -6.62
CA SER A 98 -5.89 -8.37 -8.00
C SER A 98 -5.97 -6.96 -8.57
N THR A 99 -5.57 -6.82 -9.84
CA THR A 99 -5.71 -5.60 -10.64
C THR A 99 -6.77 -5.73 -11.73
N GLY A 100 -7.54 -6.83 -11.73
CA GLY A 100 -8.42 -7.24 -12.83
C GLY A 100 -7.70 -8.03 -13.93
N ASP A 101 -6.51 -7.60 -14.33
CA ASP A 101 -5.70 -8.27 -15.36
C ASP A 101 -4.64 -9.22 -14.79
N SER A 102 -4.19 -8.97 -13.56
CA SER A 102 -3.13 -9.70 -12.89
C SER A 102 -3.46 -10.00 -11.44
N GLU A 103 -2.92 -11.11 -10.96
CA GLU A 103 -3.03 -11.54 -9.57
C GLU A 103 -1.64 -11.70 -8.96
N TYR A 104 -1.52 -11.37 -7.68
CA TYR A 104 -0.28 -11.41 -6.94
C TYR A 104 -0.49 -12.06 -5.57
N THR A 105 0.45 -12.90 -5.18
CA THR A 105 0.52 -13.49 -3.84
C THR A 105 1.43 -12.66 -2.94
N ARG A 106 1.02 -12.48 -1.69
CA ARG A 106 1.84 -11.82 -0.67
C ARG A 106 3.09 -12.66 -0.38
N VAL A 107 4.25 -12.01 -0.33
CA VAL A 107 5.49 -12.62 0.17
C VAL A 107 5.39 -12.68 1.69
N LYS A 108 5.59 -13.88 2.25
CA LYS A 108 5.64 -14.11 3.69
C LYS A 108 6.92 -13.58 4.31
#